data_AF-A0A956KIV6-F1
#
_entry.id   AF-A0A956KIV6-F1
#
_cell.length_a   1.000
_cell.length_b   1.000
_cell.length_c   1.000
_cell.angle_alpha   90.00
_cell.angle_beta   90.00
_cell.angle_gamma   90.00
#
_symmetry.space_group_name_H-M   'P 1'
#
loop_
_entity.id
_entity.type
_entity.pdbx_description
1 polymer ?
#
loop_
_entity_poly.entity_id
_entity_poly.type
_entity_poly.pdbx_seq_one_letter_code
_entity_poly.pdbx_strand_id
1 'polypeptide(L)'
;REVADEHRCSSIHWLFCTDDERRLLERHGFAHRASFQFHWHNQGYADFEAFLATLTSRKRKQIRKERRRAQEAIDGAAFVAGPDISHAQLDALDRFYRRTTNLYGGRQYLRPGFFEALLEEVPERVRFYEARQGGAAVGGALFFETAQGLYGRYWGCEREIQFLHFEAAYYAGIQRCIELGLPLFEAGAQGEHKLLRGFMPSPCHSAHWMRHPAFDRGVREFLREEAMGVAQHIRMLSEYGPYKAEDGQALPCEVGDEGEAAGD
;
A
#
# COMPACT_ATOMS: atom_id res chain seq x y z
N ARG A 1 -6.75 11.38 25.33
CA ARG A 1 -6.62 10.55 26.56
C ARG A 1 -7.93 10.52 27.32
N GLU A 2 -8.59 11.66 27.52
CA GLU A 2 -9.92 11.76 28.14
C GLU A 2 -10.93 10.73 27.62
N VAL A 3 -11.13 10.64 26.30
CA VAL A 3 -12.00 9.61 25.69
C VAL A 3 -11.60 8.18 26.07
N ALA A 4 -10.30 7.89 26.13
CA ALA A 4 -9.80 6.57 26.54
C ALA A 4 -10.02 6.32 28.04
N ASP A 5 -10.05 7.37 28.87
CA ASP A 5 -10.37 7.27 30.30
C ASP A 5 -11.86 7.05 30.52
N GLU A 6 -12.71 7.81 29.81
CA GLU A 6 -14.17 7.67 29.83
C GLU A 6 -14.61 6.25 29.43
N HIS A 7 -14.05 5.73 28.34
CA HIS A 7 -14.35 4.38 27.85
C HIS A 7 -13.51 3.27 28.49
N ARG A 8 -12.66 3.60 29.48
CA ARG A 8 -11.77 2.64 30.18
C ARG A 8 -10.92 1.82 29.20
N CYS A 9 -10.50 2.42 28.10
CA CYS A 9 -9.63 1.78 27.12
C CYS A 9 -8.26 1.49 27.74
N SER A 10 -7.69 0.32 27.44
CA SER A 10 -6.37 -0.10 27.91
C SER A 10 -5.22 0.56 27.14
N SER A 11 -5.49 1.08 25.94
CA SER A 11 -4.48 1.64 25.06
C SER A 11 -5.08 2.62 24.03
N ILE A 12 -4.22 3.39 23.38
CA ILE A 12 -4.52 4.24 22.22
C ILE A 12 -3.47 3.94 21.16
N HIS A 13 -3.89 3.76 19.91
CA HIS A 13 -2.99 3.46 18.80
C HIS A 13 -3.23 4.44 17.65
N TRP A 14 -2.18 5.16 17.28
CA TRP A 14 -2.12 5.94 16.05
C TRP A 14 -1.31 5.17 15.02
N LEU A 15 -1.88 4.93 13.84
CA LEU A 15 -1.28 4.14 12.78
C LEU A 15 -0.94 5.05 11.60
N PHE A 16 0.15 4.74 10.89
CA PHE A 16 0.59 5.49 9.71
C PHE A 16 0.81 6.98 9.98
N CYS A 17 1.52 7.28 11.07
CA CYS A 17 1.87 8.65 11.43
C CYS A 17 2.81 9.27 10.40
N THR A 18 2.57 10.54 10.08
CA THR A 18 3.61 11.43 9.55
C THR A 18 4.73 11.63 10.59
N ASP A 19 5.89 12.13 10.14
CA ASP A 19 7.00 12.42 11.06
C ASP A 19 6.65 13.46 12.12
N ASP A 20 5.83 14.45 11.77
CA ASP A 20 5.38 15.48 12.70
C ASP A 20 4.43 14.90 13.75
N GLU A 21 3.47 14.06 13.34
CA GLU A 21 2.59 13.36 14.26
C GLU A 21 3.37 12.41 15.16
N ARG A 22 4.36 11.68 14.63
CA ARG A 22 5.24 10.82 15.41
C ARG A 22 5.95 11.63 16.51
N ARG A 23 6.66 12.70 16.13
CA ARG A 23 7.38 13.57 17.08
C ARG A 23 6.44 14.14 18.13
N LEU A 24 5.22 14.56 17.74
CA LEU A 24 4.22 15.06 18.65
C LEU A 24 3.77 14.00 19.66
N LEU A 25 3.41 12.81 19.18
CA LEU A 25 2.91 11.72 20.01
C LEU A 25 3.98 11.20 20.98
N GLU A 26 5.24 11.12 20.54
CA GLU A 26 6.39 10.78 21.39
C GLU A 26 6.56 11.78 22.54
N ARG A 27 6.48 13.09 22.27
CA ARG A 27 6.50 14.13 23.33
C ARG A 27 5.35 13.97 24.33
N HIS A 28 4.22 13.43 23.88
CA HIS A 28 3.10 13.10 24.75
C HIS A 28 3.23 11.73 25.43
N GLY A 29 4.36 11.03 25.29
CA GLY A 29 4.63 9.76 25.96
C GLY A 29 4.04 8.54 25.26
N PHE A 30 3.69 8.62 23.97
CA PHE A 30 3.41 7.43 23.18
C PHE A 30 4.72 6.70 22.85
N ALA A 31 4.68 5.37 22.81
CA ALA A 31 5.77 4.53 22.34
C ALA A 31 5.75 4.49 20.81
N HIS A 32 6.84 4.91 20.18
CA HIS A 32 7.02 4.81 18.74
C HIS A 32 7.34 3.37 18.33
N ARG A 33 6.71 2.95 17.23
CA ARG A 33 6.98 1.71 16.53
C ARG A 33 7.33 2.02 15.09
N ALA A 34 8.49 1.53 14.65
CA ALA A 34 8.86 1.47 13.25
C ALA A 34 8.40 0.14 12.64
N SER A 35 7.80 0.21 11.47
CA SER A 35 7.55 -0.92 10.58
C SER A 35 7.87 -0.49 9.15
N PHE A 36 7.49 -1.28 8.15
CA PHE A 36 7.60 -0.87 6.76
C PHE A 36 6.46 -1.41 5.92
N GLN A 37 6.26 -0.79 4.78
CA GLN A 37 5.42 -1.26 3.69
C GLN A 37 6.21 -1.22 2.38
N PHE A 38 5.58 -1.58 1.28
CA PHE A 38 6.15 -1.43 -0.05
C PHE A 38 5.41 -0.32 -0.81
N HIS A 39 6.13 0.75 -1.11
CA HIS A 39 5.60 1.91 -1.83
C HIS A 39 6.29 2.05 -3.17
N TRP A 40 5.54 2.49 -4.18
CA TRP A 40 6.10 2.93 -5.44
C TRP A 40 6.06 4.46 -5.46
N HIS A 41 7.19 5.08 -5.80
CA HIS A 41 7.33 6.52 -5.87
C HIS A 41 7.51 6.95 -7.32
N ASN A 42 6.79 8.00 -7.72
CA ASN A 42 6.97 8.58 -9.02
C ASN A 42 8.21 9.48 -9.03
N GLN A 43 9.22 9.13 -9.82
CA GLN A 43 10.46 9.90 -9.95
C GLN A 43 10.40 10.88 -11.14
N GLY A 44 9.19 11.28 -11.56
CA GLY A 44 8.99 12.17 -12.71
C GLY A 44 9.07 11.44 -14.06
N TYR A 45 8.61 10.18 -14.11
CA TYR A 45 8.61 9.41 -15.35
C TYR A 45 7.68 10.04 -16.39
N ALA A 46 8.12 10.13 -17.65
CA ALA A 46 7.30 10.65 -18.75
C ALA A 46 6.16 9.70 -19.14
N ASP A 47 6.42 8.40 -19.09
CA ASP A 47 5.46 7.33 -19.37
C ASP A 47 5.87 6.03 -18.65
N PHE A 48 5.08 4.97 -18.83
CA PHE A 48 5.35 3.67 -18.22
C PHE A 48 6.64 3.02 -18.75
N GLU A 49 7.03 3.29 -19.99
CA GLU A 49 8.26 2.75 -20.57
C GLU A 49 9.51 3.43 -20.00
N ALA A 50 9.44 4.72 -19.68
CA ALA A 50 10.46 5.44 -18.93
C ALA A 50 10.65 4.84 -17.53
N PHE A 51 9.57 4.50 -16.82
CA PHE A 51 9.64 3.73 -15.58
C PHE A 51 10.33 2.38 -15.80
N LEU A 52 9.90 1.59 -16.80
CA LEU A 52 10.51 0.29 -17.07
C LEU A 52 12.00 0.37 -17.42
N ALA A 53 12.44 1.48 -18.02
CA ALA A 53 13.83 1.70 -18.39
C ALA A 53 14.76 1.82 -17.17
N THR A 54 14.27 2.21 -15.99
CA THR A 54 15.06 2.25 -14.74
C THR A 54 15.26 0.86 -14.14
N LEU A 55 14.45 -0.13 -14.54
CA LEU A 55 14.53 -1.50 -14.03
C LEU A 55 15.60 -2.32 -14.75
N THR A 56 16.10 -3.35 -14.08
CA THR A 56 16.98 -4.35 -14.70
C THR A 56 16.30 -5.02 -15.90
N SER A 57 17.07 -5.41 -16.91
CA SER A 57 16.53 -6.00 -18.15
C SER A 57 15.66 -7.24 -17.92
N ARG A 58 15.99 -8.06 -16.92
CA ARG A 58 15.18 -9.23 -16.53
C ARG A 58 13.82 -8.80 -15.99
N LYS A 59 13.78 -7.82 -15.07
CA LYS A 59 12.53 -7.35 -14.45
C LYS A 59 11.64 -6.62 -15.44
N ARG A 60 12.21 -5.73 -16.26
CA ARG A 60 11.49 -5.09 -17.37
C ARG A 60 10.83 -6.10 -18.31
N LYS A 61 11.57 -7.13 -18.76
CA LYS A 61 11.02 -8.19 -19.63
C LYS A 61 9.90 -8.98 -18.94
N GLN A 62 10.04 -9.24 -17.63
CA GLN A 62 9.02 -9.93 -16.85
C GLN A 62 7.73 -9.10 -16.75
N ILE A 63 7.80 -7.83 -16.35
CA ILE A 63 6.62 -6.95 -16.23
C ILE A 63 5.89 -6.84 -17.56
N ARG A 64 6.61 -6.59 -18.68
CA ARG A 64 5.99 -6.55 -20.02
C ARG A 64 5.27 -7.84 -20.38
N LYS A 65 5.84 -9.00 -20.04
CA LYS A 65 5.21 -10.31 -20.28
C LYS A 65 3.96 -10.49 -19.43
N GLU A 66 4.02 -10.17 -18.14
CA GLU A 66 2.89 -10.31 -17.23
C GLU A 66 1.73 -9.43 -17.66
N ARG A 67 1.99 -8.15 -17.91
CA ARG A 67 1.00 -7.18 -18.38
C ARG A 67 0.38 -7.56 -19.71
N ARG A 68 1.20 -7.92 -20.71
CA ARG A 68 0.69 -8.35 -22.02
C ARG A 68 -0.25 -9.56 -21.89
N ARG A 69 0.13 -10.59 -21.13
CA ARG A 69 -0.70 -11.79 -20.98
C ARG A 69 -2.00 -11.54 -20.22
N ALA A 70 -1.98 -10.63 -19.24
CA ALA A 70 -3.19 -10.22 -18.54
C ALA A 70 -4.15 -9.48 -19.49
N GLN A 71 -3.62 -8.58 -20.32
CA GLN A 71 -4.39 -7.79 -21.28
C GLN A 71 -4.91 -8.63 -22.45
N GLU A 72 -4.14 -9.60 -22.96
CA GLU A 72 -4.59 -10.57 -23.98
C GLU A 72 -5.74 -11.46 -23.49
N ALA A 73 -5.93 -11.60 -22.16
CA ALA A 73 -6.94 -12.46 -21.56
C ALA A 73 -8.27 -11.74 -21.27
N ILE A 74 -8.38 -10.45 -21.56
CA ILE A 74 -9.56 -9.61 -21.33
C ILE A 74 -9.89 -8.81 -22.58
N ASP A 75 -11.15 -8.37 -22.73
CA ASP A 75 -11.58 -7.56 -23.87
C ASP A 75 -11.22 -6.07 -23.69
N GLY A 76 -11.01 -5.65 -22.45
CA GLY A 76 -10.62 -4.30 -22.12
C GLY A 76 -10.57 -4.06 -20.62
N ALA A 77 -9.92 -2.97 -20.23
CA ALA A 77 -9.93 -2.50 -18.86
C ALA A 77 -9.86 -0.97 -18.81
N ALA A 78 -10.44 -0.40 -17.75
CA ALA A 78 -10.45 1.04 -17.54
C ALA A 78 -10.58 1.37 -16.05
N PHE A 79 -10.13 2.58 -15.68
CA PHE A 79 -10.50 3.18 -14.40
C PHE A 79 -11.86 3.87 -14.53
N VAL A 80 -12.76 3.54 -13.61
CA VAL A 80 -14.07 4.17 -13.44
C VAL A 80 -13.99 5.05 -12.19
N ALA A 81 -14.39 6.31 -12.31
CA ALA A 81 -14.46 7.23 -11.17
C ALA A 81 -15.67 6.90 -10.30
N GLY A 82 -15.56 7.10 -8.98
CA GLY A 82 -16.61 6.76 -8.01
C GLY A 82 -18.03 7.21 -8.42
N PRO A 83 -18.25 8.47 -8.83
CA PRO A 83 -19.56 8.94 -9.29
C PRO A 83 -20.13 8.17 -10.51
N ASP A 84 -19.27 7.57 -11.32
CA ASP A 84 -19.64 6.85 -12.55
C ASP A 84 -19.74 5.33 -12.34
N ILE A 85 -19.46 4.83 -11.12
CA ILE A 85 -19.58 3.40 -10.82
C ILE A 85 -21.07 3.04 -10.76
N SER A 86 -21.49 2.19 -11.69
CA SER A 86 -22.85 1.65 -11.74
C SER A 86 -23.11 0.64 -10.61
N HIS A 87 -24.39 0.43 -10.28
CA HIS A 87 -24.79 -0.60 -9.32
C HIS A 87 -24.30 -2.00 -9.70
N ALA A 88 -24.29 -2.34 -10.99
CA ALA A 88 -23.77 -3.61 -11.47
C ALA A 88 -22.25 -3.78 -11.23
N GLN A 89 -21.48 -2.68 -11.30
CA GLN A 89 -20.05 -2.69 -10.98
C GLN A 89 -19.81 -2.79 -9.47
N LEU A 90 -20.65 -2.15 -8.64
CA LEU A 90 -20.61 -2.33 -7.18
C LEU A 90 -20.89 -3.79 -6.78
N ASP A 91 -21.93 -4.39 -7.35
CA ASP A 91 -22.25 -5.80 -7.12
C ASP A 91 -21.09 -6.70 -7.53
N ALA A 92 -20.43 -6.40 -8.65
CA ALA A 92 -19.26 -7.13 -9.10
C ALA A 92 -18.11 -6.99 -8.09
N LEU A 93 -17.83 -5.78 -7.60
CA LEU A 93 -16.78 -5.53 -6.62
C LEU A 93 -17.02 -6.27 -5.30
N ASP A 94 -18.24 -6.28 -4.79
CA ASP A 94 -18.61 -7.06 -3.59
C ASP A 94 -18.40 -8.56 -3.81
N ARG A 95 -18.86 -9.10 -4.96
CA ARG A 95 -18.61 -10.51 -5.33
C ARG A 95 -17.12 -10.82 -5.40
N PHE A 96 -16.32 -9.94 -6.01
CA PHE A 96 -14.86 -10.10 -6.13
C PHE A 96 -14.22 -10.15 -4.75
N TYR A 97 -14.55 -9.19 -3.87
CA TYR A 97 -14.05 -9.13 -2.50
C TYR A 97 -14.38 -10.41 -1.73
N ARG A 98 -15.65 -10.84 -1.72
CA ARG A 98 -16.09 -12.02 -0.97
C ARG A 98 -15.42 -13.29 -1.47
N ARG A 99 -15.36 -13.47 -2.79
CA ARG A 99 -14.73 -14.63 -3.41
C ARG A 99 -13.24 -14.69 -3.11
N THR A 100 -12.52 -13.60 -3.32
CA THR A 100 -11.08 -13.54 -3.04
C THR A 100 -10.81 -13.76 -1.55
N THR A 101 -11.62 -13.18 -0.66
CA THR A 101 -11.53 -13.43 0.78
C THR A 101 -11.72 -14.91 1.12
N ASN A 102 -12.74 -15.56 0.56
CA ASN A 102 -13.01 -16.99 0.78
C ASN A 102 -11.89 -17.89 0.23
N LEU A 103 -11.39 -17.60 -0.98
CA LEU A 103 -10.36 -18.39 -1.64
C LEU A 103 -9.06 -18.46 -0.82
N TYR A 104 -8.69 -17.35 -0.16
CA TYR A 104 -7.49 -17.25 0.67
C TYR A 104 -7.76 -17.47 2.16
N GLY A 105 -8.94 -17.97 2.54
CA GLY A 105 -9.28 -18.26 3.94
C GLY A 105 -9.36 -17.03 4.84
N GLY A 106 -9.56 -15.84 4.26
CA GLY A 106 -9.69 -14.59 4.99
C GLY A 106 -11.06 -14.44 5.67
N ARG A 107 -11.17 -13.47 6.57
CA ARG A 107 -12.44 -13.09 7.20
C ARG A 107 -13.13 -11.99 6.39
N GLN A 108 -14.38 -12.20 6.01
CA GLN A 108 -15.22 -11.14 5.43
C GLN A 108 -15.59 -10.14 6.51
N TYR A 109 -14.80 -9.07 6.66
CA TYR A 109 -15.01 -8.04 7.67
C TYR A 109 -15.84 -6.85 7.14
N LEU A 110 -15.97 -6.70 5.81
CA LEU A 110 -16.87 -5.71 5.22
C LEU A 110 -18.31 -6.21 5.29
N ARG A 111 -19.19 -5.39 5.86
CA ARG A 111 -20.63 -5.68 5.92
C ARG A 111 -21.27 -5.46 4.55
N PRO A 112 -22.39 -6.13 4.23
CA PRO A 112 -23.22 -5.76 3.09
C PRO A 112 -23.57 -4.26 3.13
N GLY A 113 -23.59 -3.59 1.97
CA GLY A 113 -23.82 -2.15 1.88
C GLY A 113 -22.56 -1.28 2.04
N PHE A 114 -21.38 -1.87 2.28
CA PHE A 114 -20.15 -1.10 2.50
C PHE A 114 -19.73 -0.29 1.27
N PHE A 115 -19.76 -0.88 0.07
CA PHE A 115 -19.27 -0.19 -1.13
C PHE A 115 -20.24 0.89 -1.59
N GLU A 116 -21.53 0.70 -1.36
CA GLU A 116 -22.58 1.70 -1.55
C GLU A 116 -22.34 2.89 -0.62
N ALA A 117 -22.22 2.65 0.69
CA ALA A 117 -21.91 3.70 1.66
C ALA A 117 -20.58 4.42 1.34
N LEU A 118 -19.59 3.70 0.79
CA LEU A 118 -18.32 4.29 0.39
C LEU A 118 -18.48 5.30 -0.74
N LEU A 119 -19.35 5.03 -1.71
CA LEU A 119 -19.66 5.96 -2.80
C LEU A 119 -20.61 7.09 -2.38
N GLU A 120 -21.39 6.91 -1.32
CA GLU A 120 -22.18 8.00 -0.75
C GLU A 120 -21.29 9.01 0.00
N GLU A 121 -20.33 8.52 0.78
CA GLU A 121 -19.53 9.35 1.69
C GLU A 121 -18.32 10.01 1.01
N VAL A 122 -17.60 9.28 0.13
CA VAL A 122 -16.35 9.76 -0.47
C VAL A 122 -16.21 9.41 -1.97
N PRO A 123 -17.24 9.64 -2.81
CA PRO A 123 -17.25 9.19 -4.22
C PRO A 123 -16.05 9.70 -5.02
N GLU A 124 -15.71 10.98 -4.84
CA GLU A 124 -14.63 11.66 -5.58
C GLU A 124 -13.26 11.00 -5.39
N ARG A 125 -13.05 10.34 -4.24
CA ARG A 125 -11.79 9.67 -3.88
C ARG A 125 -11.75 8.21 -4.34
N VAL A 126 -12.86 7.64 -4.80
CA VAL A 126 -12.91 6.24 -5.21
C VAL A 126 -12.53 6.10 -6.67
N ARG A 127 -11.67 5.11 -6.96
CA ARG A 127 -11.34 4.65 -8.31
C ARG A 127 -11.47 3.14 -8.39
N PHE A 128 -12.14 2.65 -9.42
CA PHE A 128 -12.26 1.23 -9.68
C PHE A 128 -11.61 0.88 -11.02
N TYR A 129 -10.54 0.08 -10.99
CA TYR A 129 -10.02 -0.53 -12.20
C TYR A 129 -10.87 -1.75 -12.54
N GLU A 130 -11.67 -1.66 -13.60
CA GLU A 130 -12.53 -2.73 -14.09
C GLU A 130 -11.84 -3.46 -15.26
N ALA A 131 -11.70 -4.78 -15.16
CA ALA A 131 -11.30 -5.64 -16.27
C ALA A 131 -12.51 -6.44 -16.77
N ARG A 132 -12.74 -6.43 -18.08
CA ARG A 132 -13.96 -6.97 -18.72
C ARG A 132 -13.65 -8.09 -19.70
N GLN A 133 -14.52 -9.10 -19.76
CA GLN A 133 -14.49 -10.14 -20.79
C GLN A 133 -15.92 -10.63 -21.07
N GLY A 134 -16.30 -10.78 -22.34
CA GLY A 134 -17.65 -11.11 -22.76
C GLY A 134 -18.69 -10.06 -22.36
N GLY A 135 -18.30 -8.79 -22.24
CA GLY A 135 -19.19 -7.71 -21.81
C GLY A 135 -19.54 -7.71 -20.30
N ALA A 136 -18.87 -8.51 -19.48
CA ALA A 136 -19.03 -8.53 -18.03
C ALA A 136 -17.72 -8.20 -17.31
N ALA A 137 -17.81 -7.63 -16.11
CA ALA A 137 -16.66 -7.46 -15.23
C ALA A 137 -16.15 -8.83 -14.76
N VAL A 138 -14.89 -9.14 -15.03
CA VAL A 138 -14.27 -10.43 -14.65
C VAL A 138 -13.23 -10.29 -13.54
N GLY A 139 -12.78 -9.07 -13.27
CA GLY A 139 -11.93 -8.75 -12.14
C GLY A 139 -11.72 -7.25 -12.02
N GLY A 140 -11.16 -6.84 -10.89
CA GLY A 140 -10.88 -5.43 -10.68
C GLY A 140 -10.29 -5.12 -9.32
N ALA A 141 -9.79 -3.89 -9.20
CA ALA A 141 -9.19 -3.36 -8.00
C ALA A 141 -9.80 -1.99 -7.64
N LEU A 142 -10.16 -1.82 -6.37
CA LEU A 142 -10.58 -0.54 -5.79
C LEU A 142 -9.40 0.17 -5.14
N PHE A 143 -9.31 1.46 -5.44
CA PHE A 143 -8.31 2.39 -4.93
C PHE A 143 -8.96 3.62 -4.32
N PHE A 144 -8.26 4.24 -3.37
CA PHE A 144 -8.46 5.64 -3.03
C PHE A 144 -7.43 6.51 -3.76
N GLU A 145 -7.89 7.59 -4.36
CA GLU A 145 -7.07 8.56 -5.08
C GLU A 145 -7.14 9.93 -4.42
N THR A 146 -5.98 10.54 -4.22
CA THR A 146 -5.81 11.88 -3.67
C THR A 146 -4.69 12.59 -4.44
N ALA A 147 -4.50 13.89 -4.21
CA ALA A 147 -3.33 14.60 -4.77
C ALA A 147 -1.99 14.05 -4.25
N GLN A 148 -1.99 13.42 -3.07
CA GLN A 148 -0.79 12.87 -2.44
C GLN A 148 -0.44 11.48 -2.97
N GLY A 149 -1.40 10.75 -3.53
CA GLY A 149 -1.14 9.40 -4.01
C GLY A 149 -2.36 8.55 -4.27
N LEU A 150 -2.07 7.35 -4.76
CA LEU A 150 -3.02 6.26 -4.98
C LEU A 150 -2.85 5.19 -3.89
N TYR A 151 -3.96 4.65 -3.40
CA TYR A 151 -3.97 3.70 -2.28
C TYR A 151 -4.83 2.49 -2.61
N GLY A 152 -4.22 1.36 -2.92
CA GLY A 152 -4.92 0.10 -3.22
C GLY A 152 -5.55 -0.52 -1.98
N ARG A 153 -6.77 -1.06 -2.12
CA ARG A 153 -7.52 -1.67 -1.00
C ARG A 153 -8.03 -3.06 -1.30
N TYR A 154 -8.93 -3.18 -2.29
CA TYR A 154 -9.64 -4.43 -2.54
C TYR A 154 -9.40 -4.87 -3.97
N TRP A 155 -8.83 -6.06 -4.14
CA TRP A 155 -8.70 -6.74 -5.42
C TRP A 155 -9.56 -8.00 -5.40
N GLY A 156 -10.13 -8.35 -6.55
CA GLY A 156 -10.61 -9.70 -6.78
C GLY A 156 -11.02 -9.96 -8.22
N CYS A 157 -11.47 -11.19 -8.47
CA CYS A 157 -11.86 -11.65 -9.79
C CYS A 157 -12.92 -12.78 -9.71
N GLU A 158 -13.73 -12.93 -10.75
CA GLU A 158 -14.72 -14.01 -10.88
C GLU A 158 -14.11 -15.34 -11.31
N ARG A 159 -12.87 -15.34 -11.77
CA ARG A 159 -12.13 -16.55 -12.12
C ARG A 159 -10.66 -16.22 -12.11
N GLU A 160 -9.84 -17.23 -11.89
CA GLU A 160 -8.40 -17.07 -11.99
C GLU A 160 -8.03 -16.73 -13.43
N ILE A 161 -7.49 -15.52 -13.63
CA ILE A 161 -6.95 -15.06 -14.90
C ILE A 161 -5.47 -14.77 -14.67
N GLN A 162 -4.62 -15.43 -15.47
CA GLN A 162 -3.19 -15.38 -15.29
C GLN A 162 -2.68 -13.92 -15.31
N PHE A 163 -1.96 -13.54 -14.25
CA PHE A 163 -1.36 -12.21 -14.06
C PHE A 163 -2.33 -11.03 -13.92
N LEU A 164 -3.65 -11.23 -13.99
CA LEU A 164 -4.61 -10.14 -13.89
C LEU A 164 -4.53 -9.40 -12.54
N HIS A 165 -4.24 -10.11 -11.46
CA HIS A 165 -3.95 -9.49 -10.16
C HIS A 165 -2.82 -8.46 -10.24
N PHE A 166 -1.72 -8.77 -10.93
CA PHE A 166 -0.59 -7.85 -11.03
C PHE A 166 -0.92 -6.66 -11.93
N GLU A 167 -1.64 -6.89 -13.02
CA GLU A 167 -2.09 -5.80 -13.89
C GLU A 167 -3.00 -4.84 -13.13
N ALA A 168 -4.06 -5.36 -12.54
CA ALA A 168 -5.08 -4.56 -11.89
C ALA A 168 -4.63 -3.93 -10.58
N ALA A 169 -3.91 -4.67 -9.73
CA ALA A 169 -3.52 -4.17 -8.41
C ALA A 169 -2.22 -3.36 -8.43
N TYR A 170 -1.35 -3.52 -9.45
CA TYR A 170 -0.04 -2.87 -9.50
C TYR A 170 0.21 -2.07 -10.77
N TYR A 171 0.27 -2.70 -11.94
CA TYR A 171 0.78 -2.01 -13.15
C TYR A 171 -0.14 -0.90 -13.63
N ALA A 172 -1.46 -1.12 -13.63
CA ALA A 172 -2.44 -0.09 -13.96
C ALA A 172 -2.39 1.09 -12.97
N GLY A 173 -2.18 0.81 -11.68
CA GLY A 173 -2.02 1.84 -10.66
C GLY A 173 -0.75 2.67 -10.85
N ILE A 174 0.38 2.03 -11.13
CA ILE A 174 1.65 2.72 -11.46
C ILE A 174 1.46 3.62 -12.68
N GLN A 175 0.89 3.08 -13.75
CA GLN A 175 0.64 3.85 -14.97
C GLN A 175 -0.23 5.07 -14.69
N ARG A 176 -1.31 4.89 -13.92
CA ARG A 176 -2.19 5.99 -13.52
C ARG A 176 -1.47 7.06 -12.70
N CYS A 177 -0.60 6.68 -11.76
CA CYS A 177 0.21 7.63 -11.01
C CYS A 177 1.17 8.41 -11.90
N ILE A 178 1.74 7.78 -12.94
CA ILE A 178 2.58 8.46 -13.93
C ILE A 178 1.75 9.47 -14.72
N GLU A 179 0.63 9.04 -15.29
CA GLU A 179 -0.26 9.87 -16.12
C GLU A 179 -0.79 11.10 -15.39
N LEU A 180 -1.08 10.96 -14.09
CA LEU A 180 -1.61 12.04 -13.25
C LEU A 180 -0.54 12.80 -12.46
N GLY A 181 0.74 12.40 -12.56
CA GLY A 181 1.82 12.99 -11.77
C GLY A 181 1.67 12.76 -10.26
N LEU A 182 0.95 11.71 -9.83
CA LEU A 182 0.82 11.37 -8.41
C LEU A 182 2.16 10.87 -7.86
N PRO A 183 2.63 11.38 -6.71
CA PRO A 183 3.98 11.09 -6.23
C PRO A 183 4.10 9.71 -5.56
N LEU A 184 3.00 9.15 -5.05
CA LEU A 184 2.99 7.93 -4.26
C LEU A 184 1.95 6.92 -4.75
N PHE A 185 2.31 5.64 -4.71
CA PHE A 185 1.38 4.54 -4.80
C PHE A 185 1.63 3.48 -3.71
N GLU A 186 0.63 3.32 -2.84
CA GLU A 186 0.59 2.28 -1.81
C GLU A 186 -0.34 1.13 -2.23
N ALA A 187 0.22 0.03 -2.74
CA ALA A 187 -0.57 -1.11 -3.22
C ALA A 187 -0.98 -2.11 -2.10
N GLY A 188 -1.31 -1.60 -0.90
CA GLY A 188 -1.70 -2.38 0.27
C GLY A 188 -0.53 -3.02 1.05
N ALA A 189 -0.84 -3.91 1.99
CA ALA A 189 0.15 -4.45 2.95
C ALA A 189 0.86 -5.76 2.54
N GLN A 190 0.50 -6.37 1.40
CA GLN A 190 1.08 -7.65 0.97
C GLN A 190 2.58 -7.54 0.61
N GLY A 191 3.31 -8.67 0.72
CA GLY A 191 4.76 -8.74 0.91
C GLY A 191 5.68 -8.60 -0.32
N GLU A 192 6.84 -9.25 -0.23
CA GLU A 192 8.06 -9.00 -1.03
C GLU A 192 7.90 -9.16 -2.54
N HIS A 193 6.86 -9.82 -3.05
CA HIS A 193 6.63 -9.94 -4.49
C HIS A 193 6.41 -8.57 -5.18
N LYS A 194 6.10 -7.53 -4.40
CA LYS A 194 6.03 -6.14 -4.88
C LYS A 194 7.38 -5.55 -5.23
N LEU A 195 8.47 -6.01 -4.60
CA LEU A 195 9.83 -5.59 -4.96
C LEU A 195 10.09 -5.85 -6.44
N LEU A 196 9.67 -7.00 -6.94
CA LEU A 196 9.90 -7.37 -8.34
C LEU A 196 9.15 -6.48 -9.35
N ARG A 197 8.27 -5.60 -8.87
CA ARG A 197 7.33 -4.79 -9.64
C ARG A 197 7.54 -3.28 -9.48
N GLY A 198 8.61 -2.88 -8.80
CA GLY A 198 9.00 -1.47 -8.66
C GLY A 198 8.71 -0.87 -7.27
N PHE A 199 8.06 -1.59 -6.37
CA PHE A 199 7.82 -1.06 -5.02
C PHE A 199 9.04 -1.31 -4.14
N MET A 200 9.49 -0.29 -3.41
CA MET A 200 10.62 -0.39 -2.48
C MET A 200 10.11 -0.41 -1.04
N PRO A 201 10.86 -1.01 -0.09
CA PRO A 201 10.50 -0.94 1.31
C PRO A 201 10.56 0.53 1.79
N SER A 202 9.45 1.01 2.32
CA SER A 202 9.32 2.36 2.86
C SER A 202 8.98 2.29 4.35
N PRO A 203 9.71 3.01 5.22
CA PRO A 203 9.42 3.02 6.64
C PRO A 203 8.00 3.53 6.90
N CYS A 204 7.35 2.94 7.89
CA CYS A 204 6.04 3.35 8.37
C CYS A 204 6.13 3.52 9.88
N HIS A 205 5.42 4.53 10.38
CA HIS A 205 5.47 4.88 11.79
C HIS A 205 4.10 4.73 12.43
N SER A 206 4.11 4.25 13.67
CA SER A 206 2.93 4.21 14.51
C SER A 206 3.33 4.58 15.92
N ALA A 207 2.36 5.05 16.70
CA ALA A 207 2.58 5.48 18.07
C ALA A 207 1.51 4.88 18.97
N HIS A 208 1.94 4.36 20.11
CA HIS A 208 1.10 3.56 20.98
C HIS A 208 1.20 4.04 22.42
N TRP A 209 0.07 4.35 23.03
CA TRP A 209 0.00 4.62 24.46
C TRP A 209 -0.64 3.43 25.15
N MET A 210 -0.02 2.97 26.25
CA MET A 210 -0.53 1.89 27.08
C MET A 210 -0.86 2.45 28.46
N ARG A 211 -2.02 2.07 29.00
CA ARG A 211 -2.46 2.52 30.33
C ARG A 211 -1.65 1.89 31.46
N HIS A 212 -1.39 0.59 31.37
CA HIS A 212 -0.74 -0.16 32.45
C HIS A 212 0.79 -0.01 32.37
N PRO A 213 1.48 0.56 33.38
CA PRO A 213 2.90 0.88 33.27
C PRO A 213 3.82 -0.33 33.03
N ALA A 214 3.50 -1.49 33.60
CA ALA A 214 4.30 -2.70 33.36
C ALA A 214 4.14 -3.21 31.92
N PHE A 215 2.97 -3.02 31.32
CA PHE A 215 2.73 -3.43 29.93
C PHE A 215 3.39 -2.43 28.97
N ASP A 216 3.27 -1.12 29.24
CA ASP A 216 3.98 -0.07 28.51
C ASP A 216 5.50 -0.34 28.46
N ARG A 217 6.10 -0.70 29.60
CA ARG A 217 7.52 -1.05 29.69
C ARG A 217 7.89 -2.22 28.78
N GLY A 218 7.16 -3.33 28.86
CA GLY A 218 7.42 -4.51 28.04
C GLY A 218 7.24 -4.23 26.55
N VAL A 219 6.23 -3.44 26.18
CA VAL A 219 6.03 -3.02 24.78
C VAL A 219 7.20 -2.15 24.31
N ARG A 220 7.63 -1.15 25.09
CA ARG A 220 8.77 -0.30 24.70
C ARG A 220 10.06 -1.08 24.53
N GLU A 221 10.31 -2.07 25.38
CA GLU A 221 11.46 -2.95 25.27
C GLU A 221 11.44 -3.74 23.96
N PHE A 222 10.32 -4.40 23.67
CA PHE A 222 10.11 -5.09 22.39
C PHE A 222 10.27 -4.15 21.18
N LEU A 223 9.72 -2.93 21.23
CA LEU A 223 9.76 -1.99 20.12
C LEU A 223 11.19 -1.52 19.79
N ARG A 224 12.11 -1.46 20.77
CA ARG A 224 13.52 -1.15 20.50
C ARG A 224 14.18 -2.26 19.68
N GLU A 225 13.95 -3.52 20.06
CA GLU A 225 14.47 -4.69 19.34
C GLU A 225 13.84 -4.79 17.95
N GLU A 226 12.52 -4.59 17.85
CA GLU A 226 11.79 -4.61 16.57
C GLU A 226 12.32 -3.54 15.62
N ALA A 227 12.59 -2.33 16.10
CA ALA A 227 13.11 -1.24 15.28
C ALA A 227 14.46 -1.60 14.62
N MET A 228 15.36 -2.24 15.37
CA MET A 228 16.64 -2.72 14.82
C MET A 228 16.42 -3.78 13.72
N GLY A 229 15.53 -4.76 13.98
CA GLY A 229 15.21 -5.82 13.04
C GLY A 229 14.56 -5.28 11.75
N VAL A 230 13.61 -4.35 11.89
CA VAL A 230 12.95 -3.67 10.77
C VAL A 230 13.97 -2.89 9.94
N ALA A 231 14.85 -2.11 10.58
CA ALA A 231 15.87 -1.34 9.87
C ALA A 231 16.83 -2.26 9.08
N GLN A 232 17.26 -3.37 9.67
CA GLN A 232 18.08 -4.36 8.97
C GLN A 232 17.35 -5.00 7.79
N HIS A 233 16.07 -5.31 7.97
CA HIS A 233 15.26 -5.92 6.92
C HIS A 233 15.01 -4.96 5.75
N ILE A 234 14.72 -3.68 6.02
CA ILE A 234 14.61 -2.65 4.97
C ILE A 234 15.91 -2.54 4.17
N ARG A 235 17.08 -2.53 4.84
CA ARG A 235 18.39 -2.49 4.18
C ARG A 235 18.59 -3.69 3.26
N MET A 236 18.36 -4.90 3.78
CA MET A 236 18.46 -6.14 3.00
C MET A 236 17.55 -6.10 1.77
N LEU A 237 16.27 -5.78 1.94
CA LEU A 237 15.31 -5.73 0.83
C LEU A 237 15.67 -4.66 -0.21
N SER A 238 16.25 -3.54 0.23
CA SER A 238 16.69 -2.47 -0.67
C SER A 238 17.83 -2.91 -1.59
N GLU A 239 18.72 -3.80 -1.13
CA GLU A 239 19.78 -4.40 -1.96
C GLU A 239 19.24 -5.30 -3.08
N TYR A 240 18.07 -5.91 -2.88
CA TYR A 240 17.41 -6.79 -3.86
C TYR A 240 16.38 -6.06 -4.74
N GLY A 241 16.40 -4.73 -4.74
CA GLY A 241 15.50 -3.89 -5.55
C GLY A 241 15.54 -4.22 -7.05
N PRO A 242 14.45 -3.95 -7.79
CA PRO A 242 14.35 -4.27 -9.21
C PRO A 242 15.07 -3.25 -10.12
N TYR A 243 15.50 -2.12 -9.56
CA TYR A 243 16.14 -1.00 -10.23
C TYR A 243 17.57 -1.36 -10.61
N LYS A 244 18.08 -0.74 -11.68
CA LYS A 244 19.49 -0.82 -12.02
C LYS A 244 20.29 -0.16 -10.89
N ALA A 245 21.46 -0.70 -10.58
CA ALA A 245 22.42 0.04 -9.77
C ALA A 245 22.80 1.30 -10.56
N GLU A 246 22.56 2.47 -9.97
CA GLU A 246 23.16 3.71 -10.43
C GLU A 246 24.56 3.81 -9.83
N ASP A 247 25.55 4.17 -10.64
CA ASP A 247 26.86 4.56 -10.12
C ASP A 247 26.69 5.83 -9.28
N GLY A 248 26.54 5.69 -7.95
CA GLY A 248 26.80 6.77 -7.00
C GLY A 248 25.62 7.62 -6.50
N GLN A 249 24.36 7.18 -6.58
CA GLN A 249 23.27 7.80 -5.82
C GLN A 249 22.74 6.85 -4.75
N ALA A 250 23.14 7.12 -3.50
CA ALA A 250 22.49 6.54 -2.34
C ALA A 250 21.00 6.97 -2.36
N LEU A 251 20.10 5.98 -2.31
CA LEU A 251 18.71 6.23 -1.93
C LEU A 251 18.73 7.02 -0.60
N PRO A 252 17.91 8.07 -0.42
CA PRO A 252 17.85 8.80 0.83
C PRO A 252 17.26 7.87 1.89
N CYS A 253 18.14 7.13 2.56
CA CYS A 253 17.87 6.41 3.78
C CYS A 253 18.45 7.26 4.91
N GLU A 254 17.86 8.44 5.13
CA GLU A 254 18.08 9.14 6.39
C GLU A 254 17.26 8.43 7.46
N VAL A 255 17.79 7.31 7.95
CA VAL A 255 17.50 6.91 9.33
C VAL A 255 18.30 7.88 10.17
N GLY A 256 17.62 8.90 10.71
CA GLY A 256 18.24 9.87 11.60
C GLY A 256 18.98 9.15 12.73
N ASP A 257 20.31 9.20 12.65
CA ASP A 257 21.22 8.84 13.71
C ASP A 257 21.44 10.11 14.52
N GLU A 258 20.68 10.28 15.60
CA GLU A 258 20.96 11.31 16.60
C GLU A 258 21.51 10.65 17.85
N GLY A 259 22.84 10.53 17.88
CA GLY A 259 23.63 11.25 18.88
C GLY A 259 23.68 10.64 20.27
N GLU A 260 24.61 9.72 20.45
CA GLU A 260 25.36 9.58 21.69
C GLU A 260 26.14 10.89 21.92
N ALA A 261 25.77 11.67 22.94
CA ALA A 261 26.59 12.74 23.48
C ALA A 261 26.79 12.48 24.97
N ALA A 262 28.06 12.29 25.31
CA ALA A 262 28.60 11.95 26.60
C ALA A 262 28.43 13.09 27.63
N GLY A 263 28.67 12.73 28.89
CA GLY A 263 28.57 13.61 30.05
C GLY A 263 29.53 14.79 30.07
N ASP A 264 29.12 15.78 30.85
CA ASP A 264 29.87 16.30 32.00
C ASP A 264 28.86 16.59 33.14
#